data_AF-A0A3D0H5U7-F1
#
_entry.id   AF-A0A3D0H5U7-F1
#
_cell.length_a   1.000
_cell.length_b   1.000
_cell.length_c   1.000
_cell.angle_alpha   90.00
_cell.angle_beta   90.00
_cell.angle_gamma   90.00
#
_symmetry.space_group_name_H-M   'P 1'
#
loop_
_entity.id
_entity.type
_entity.pdbx_description
1 polymer ?
#
loop_
_entity_poly.entity_id
_entity_poly.type
_entity_poly.pdbx_seq_one_letter_code
_entity_poly.pdbx_strand_id
1 'polypeptide(L)'
;MREHIETVRHYHEVTKHHPRHYARGPGQLDWSTQPDPFRRYAGAPLYKLELHSDTDGPGYDAIWTRGQIQPSPVDQHSISQFFLDSLALSAWKQAGGSSWSLR
;
A
#
# COMPACT_ATOMS: atom_id res chain seq x y z
N MET A 1 24.13 4.63 16.57
CA MET A 1 23.09 5.69 16.56
C MET A 1 23.43 6.83 15.60
N ARG A 2 24.54 7.57 15.76
CA ARG A 2 24.90 8.68 14.84
C ARG A 2 25.11 8.22 13.39
N GLU A 3 25.75 7.07 13.21
CA GLU A 3 25.99 6.47 11.89
C GLU A 3 24.69 6.18 11.12
N HIS A 4 23.66 5.62 11.77
CA HIS A 4 22.37 5.35 11.11
C HIS A 4 21.66 6.63 10.64
N ILE A 5 21.77 7.72 11.41
CA ILE A 5 21.18 9.00 11.01
C ILE A 5 21.91 9.54 9.78
N GLU A 6 23.24 9.48 9.75
CA GLU A 6 24.00 9.92 8.57
C GLU A 6 23.70 9.06 7.34
N THR A 7 23.51 7.75 7.50
CA THR A 7 23.06 6.86 6.40
C THR A 7 21.69 7.29 5.86
N VAL A 8 20.71 7.56 6.72
CA VAL A 8 19.37 7.99 6.30
C VAL A 8 19.41 9.35 5.60
N ARG A 9 20.19 10.30 6.14
CA ARG A 9 20.37 11.63 5.53
C ARG A 9 21.05 11.53 4.17
N HIS A 10 22.11 10.73 4.06
CA HIS A 10 22.78 10.50 2.80
C HIS A 10 21.84 9.88 1.76
N TYR A 11 21.10 8.84 2.13
CA TYR A 11 20.08 8.23 1.27
C TYR A 11 19.06 9.28 0.79
N HIS A 12 18.49 10.07 1.70
CA HIS A 12 17.54 11.12 1.35
C HIS A 12 18.12 12.14 0.37
N GLU A 13 19.36 12.61 0.61
CA GLU A 13 20.02 13.56 -0.29
C GLU A 13 20.24 13.01 -1.70
N VAL A 14 20.56 11.72 -1.85
CA VAL A 14 20.85 11.15 -3.18
C VAL A 14 19.61 10.67 -3.93
N THR A 15 18.48 10.40 -3.26
CA THR A 15 17.26 9.87 -3.89
C THR A 15 16.15 10.90 -4.12
N LYS A 16 16.24 12.11 -3.57
CA LYS A 16 15.21 13.15 -3.76
C LYS A 16 15.35 13.88 -5.09
N HIS A 17 14.23 14.33 -5.66
CA HIS A 17 14.26 15.25 -6.80
C HIS A 17 14.62 16.67 -6.33
N HIS A 18 15.31 17.41 -7.18
CA HIS A 18 15.62 18.82 -6.97
C HIS A 18 14.89 19.69 -8.00
N PRO A 19 14.62 20.97 -7.70
CA PRO A 19 13.93 21.87 -8.64
C PRO A 19 14.59 21.98 -10.02
N ARG A 20 15.90 21.72 -10.12
CA ARG A 20 16.68 21.84 -11.36
C ARG A 20 17.08 20.51 -11.99
N HIS A 21 16.86 19.38 -11.31
CA HIS A 21 17.17 18.05 -11.85
C HIS A 21 16.44 16.94 -11.10
N TYR A 22 16.08 15.88 -11.80
CA TYR A 22 15.52 14.69 -11.16
C TYR A 22 16.61 13.87 -10.45
N ALA A 23 16.23 13.13 -9.39
CA ALA A 23 17.08 12.12 -8.77
C ALA A 23 17.60 11.11 -9.80
N ARG A 24 18.75 10.51 -9.50
CA ARG A 24 19.34 9.48 -10.37
C ARG A 24 18.47 8.24 -10.38
N GLY A 25 18.08 7.80 -11.57
CA GLY A 25 17.29 6.59 -11.78
C GLY A 25 17.72 5.85 -13.05
N PRO A 26 17.10 4.70 -13.36
CA PRO A 26 17.49 3.84 -14.47
C PRO A 26 17.22 4.42 -15.88
N GLY A 27 16.62 5.61 -15.98
CA GLY A 27 16.28 6.29 -17.24
C GLY A 27 15.06 5.70 -17.97
N GLN A 28 14.83 4.41 -17.82
CA GLN A 28 13.71 3.67 -18.40
C GLN A 28 13.24 2.53 -17.48
N LEU A 29 12.03 2.03 -17.71
CA LEU A 29 11.49 0.87 -17.01
C LEU A 29 11.76 -0.39 -17.83
N ASP A 30 12.33 -1.41 -17.19
CA ASP A 30 12.41 -2.76 -17.74
C ASP A 30 11.12 -3.52 -17.41
N TRP A 31 10.18 -3.48 -18.36
CA TRP A 31 8.90 -4.17 -18.23
C TRP A 31 9.02 -5.69 -18.32
N SER A 32 10.14 -6.23 -18.82
CA SER A 32 10.34 -7.68 -18.95
C SER A 32 10.66 -8.34 -17.61
N THR A 33 11.17 -7.57 -16.64
CA THR A 33 11.57 -8.05 -15.31
C THR A 33 10.64 -7.56 -14.20
N GLN A 34 9.37 -7.29 -14.49
CA GLN A 34 8.42 -6.84 -13.47
C GLN A 34 8.29 -7.93 -12.37
N PRO A 35 8.55 -7.60 -11.09
CA PRO A 35 8.39 -8.57 -10.02
C PRO A 35 6.91 -8.86 -9.77
N ASP A 36 6.60 -10.09 -9.38
CA ASP A 36 5.29 -10.43 -8.81
C ASP A 36 5.09 -9.59 -7.53
N PRO A 37 4.08 -8.68 -7.49
CA PRO A 37 3.85 -7.85 -6.32
C PRO A 37 3.23 -8.64 -5.15
N PHE A 38 2.84 -9.90 -5.37
CA PHE A 38 2.31 -10.79 -4.34
C PHE A 38 3.39 -11.71 -3.79
N ARG A 39 3.37 -11.89 -2.47
CA ARG A 39 4.28 -12.80 -1.79
C ARG A 39 3.50 -13.97 -1.22
N ARG A 40 3.96 -15.20 -1.49
CA ARG A 40 3.46 -16.42 -0.88
C ARG A 40 4.55 -17.09 -0.06
N TYR A 41 4.21 -17.51 1.14
CA TYR A 41 5.12 -18.25 2.03
C TYR A 41 4.77 -19.74 1.99
N ALA A 42 5.76 -20.58 1.72
CA ALA A 42 5.57 -22.03 1.68
C ALA A 42 5.09 -22.56 3.04
N GLY A 43 4.06 -23.39 3.04
CA GLY A 43 3.48 -23.96 4.26
C GLY A 43 2.59 -23.01 5.07
N ALA A 44 2.45 -21.74 4.68
CA ALA A 44 1.54 -20.82 5.36
C ALA A 44 0.07 -21.10 4.97
N PRO A 45 -0.86 -21.17 5.94
CA PRO A 45 -2.28 -21.32 5.66
C PRO A 45 -2.84 -20.08 4.94
N LEU A 46 -3.92 -20.29 4.17
CA LEU A 46 -4.60 -19.23 3.44
C LEU A 46 -6.01 -19.09 4.00
N TYR A 47 -6.30 -17.91 4.54
CA TYR A 47 -7.62 -17.54 5.02
C TYR A 47 -8.27 -16.60 4.01
N LYS A 48 -9.47 -16.95 3.55
CA LYS A 48 -10.24 -16.09 2.66
C LYS A 48 -10.86 -14.96 3.48
N LEU A 49 -10.49 -13.72 3.16
CA LEU A 49 -11.15 -12.54 3.70
C LEU A 49 -12.47 -12.29 2.96
N GLU A 50 -13.41 -11.67 3.66
CA GLU A 50 -14.68 -11.24 3.10
C GLU A 50 -14.45 -10.03 2.18
N LEU A 51 -15.23 -9.96 1.10
CA LEU A 51 -15.33 -8.74 0.28
C LEU A 51 -16.64 -8.07 0.66
N HIS A 52 -16.53 -6.84 1.15
CA HIS A 52 -17.68 -6.04 1.53
C HIS A 52 -18.05 -5.10 0.39
N SER A 53 -19.34 -4.80 0.28
CA SER A 53 -19.80 -3.65 -0.50
C SER A 53 -19.31 -2.37 0.18
N ASP A 54 -19.24 -1.26 -0.56
CA ASP A 54 -19.05 0.06 0.05
C ASP A 54 -20.06 0.23 1.19
N THR A 55 -19.53 0.49 2.39
CA THR A 55 -20.36 0.78 3.57
C THR A 55 -20.52 2.28 3.68
N ASP A 56 -21.68 2.75 4.16
CA ASP A 56 -21.88 4.14 4.59
C ASP A 56 -21.12 4.44 5.90
N GLY A 57 -19.91 3.90 6.05
CA GLY A 57 -19.07 4.01 7.23
C GLY A 57 -18.92 5.46 7.69
N PRO A 58 -18.40 5.67 8.91
CA PRO A 58 -18.38 6.99 9.50
C PRO A 58 -17.72 7.99 8.55
N GLY A 59 -18.42 9.08 8.24
CA GLY A 59 -17.87 10.14 7.41
C GLY A 59 -16.55 10.66 7.97
N TYR A 60 -15.69 11.17 7.09
CA TYR A 60 -14.34 11.61 7.45
C TYR A 60 -14.28 12.51 8.70
N ASP A 61 -15.27 13.39 8.88
CA ASP A 61 -15.30 14.32 10.01
C ASP A 61 -15.43 13.62 11.38
N ALA A 62 -16.05 12.44 11.41
CA ALA A 62 -16.28 11.69 12.65
C ALA A 62 -14.97 11.17 13.28
N ILE A 63 -13.89 11.00 12.51
CA ILE A 63 -12.60 10.51 13.03
C ILE A 63 -11.94 11.51 13.99
N TRP A 64 -12.30 12.79 13.89
CA TRP A 64 -11.71 13.86 14.70
C TRP A 64 -12.39 14.03 16.06
N THR A 65 -13.56 13.43 16.27
CA THR A 65 -14.31 13.54 17.51
C THR A 65 -14.29 12.22 18.27
N ARG A 66 -13.59 12.21 19.41
CA ARG A 66 -13.50 11.02 20.27
C ARG A 66 -14.89 10.54 20.68
N GLY A 67 -15.15 9.24 20.48
CA GLY A 67 -16.40 8.60 20.87
C GLY A 67 -17.53 8.67 19.85
N GLN A 68 -17.33 9.28 18.68
CA GLN A 68 -18.33 9.26 17.61
C GLN A 68 -18.37 7.96 16.80
N ILE A 69 -17.27 7.22 16.76
CA ILE A 69 -17.18 5.94 16.08
C ILE A 69 -17.21 4.84 17.14
N GLN A 70 -18.21 3.96 17.05
CA GLN A 70 -18.26 2.78 17.90
C GLN A 70 -17.19 1.78 17.45
N PRO A 71 -16.38 1.23 18.37
CA PRO A 71 -15.41 0.20 18.01
C PRO A 71 -16.11 -1.06 17.53
N SER A 72 -15.60 -1.64 16.44
CA SER A 72 -15.99 -2.99 16.02
C SER A 72 -15.24 -4.05 16.84
N PRO A 73 -15.85 -5.22 17.13
CA PRO A 73 -15.13 -6.35 17.70
C PRO A 73 -14.03 -6.81 16.74
N VAL A 74 -12.98 -7.46 17.27
CA VAL A 74 -11.89 -8.02 16.44
C VAL A 74 -12.28 -9.44 16.02
N ASP A 75 -12.78 -9.57 14.81
CA ASP A 75 -13.27 -10.80 14.19
C ASP A 75 -12.93 -10.85 12.69
N GLN A 76 -13.32 -11.92 12.01
CA GLN A 76 -13.06 -12.07 10.57
C GLN A 76 -13.65 -10.93 9.75
N HIS A 77 -14.84 -10.44 10.12
CA HIS A 77 -15.55 -9.39 9.40
C HIS A 77 -14.82 -8.05 9.46
N SER A 78 -14.55 -7.56 10.68
CA SER A 78 -13.82 -6.31 10.92
C SER A 78 -12.39 -6.33 10.37
N ILE A 79 -11.68 -7.47 10.46
CA ILE A 79 -10.34 -7.62 9.87
C ILE A 79 -10.41 -7.59 8.34
N SER A 80 -11.41 -8.25 7.75
CA SER A 80 -11.61 -8.23 6.29
C SER A 80 -11.87 -6.82 5.79
N GLN A 81 -12.77 -6.08 6.43
CA GLN A 81 -13.08 -4.69 6.12
C GLN A 81 -11.85 -3.78 6.27
N PHE A 82 -11.10 -3.90 7.37
CA PHE A 82 -9.89 -3.11 7.59
C PHE A 82 -8.86 -3.27 6.45
N PHE A 83 -8.62 -4.52 6.03
CA PHE A 83 -7.71 -4.79 4.91
C PHE A 83 -8.27 -4.34 3.57
N LEU A 84 -9.59 -4.43 3.37
CA LEU A 84 -10.26 -3.92 2.19
C LEU A 84 -10.04 -2.41 2.04
N ASP A 85 -10.33 -1.64 3.10
CA ASP A 85 -10.26 -0.17 3.07
C ASP A 85 -8.82 0.37 3.03
N SER A 86 -7.87 -0.40 3.55
CA SER A 86 -6.48 0.07 3.71
C SER A 86 -5.53 -0.41 2.63
N LEU A 87 -5.69 -1.65 2.13
CA LEU A 87 -4.65 -2.36 1.37
C LEU A 87 -5.18 -3.17 0.17
N ALA A 88 -6.47 -3.15 -0.13
CA ALA A 88 -6.99 -3.90 -1.27
C ALA A 88 -6.52 -3.35 -2.62
N LEU A 89 -6.71 -4.17 -3.64
CA LEU A 89 -6.51 -3.76 -5.03
C LEU A 89 -7.78 -3.08 -5.52
N SER A 90 -7.66 -1.84 -6.01
CA SER A 90 -8.80 -1.09 -6.54
C SER A 90 -9.06 -1.39 -8.02
N ALA A 91 -8.02 -1.75 -8.78
CA ALA A 91 -8.15 -2.02 -10.21
C ALA A 91 -6.95 -2.80 -10.78
N TRP A 92 -7.10 -3.21 -12.04
CA TRP A 92 -6.01 -3.71 -12.88
C TRP A 92 -5.85 -2.82 -14.10
N LYS A 93 -4.61 -2.46 -14.43
CA LYS A 93 -4.29 -1.71 -15.64
C LYS A 93 -3.49 -2.58 -16.60
N GLN A 94 -3.79 -2.47 -17.88
CA GLN A 94 -3.10 -3.19 -18.94
C GLN A 94 -2.62 -2.22 -20.03
N ALA A 95 -1.41 -2.43 -20.51
CA ALA A 95 -0.85 -1.71 -21.66
C ALA A 95 0.03 -2.68 -22.48
N GLY A 96 -0.35 -2.88 -23.75
CA GLY A 96 0.28 -3.92 -24.57
C GLY A 96 0.13 -5.30 -23.94
N GLY A 97 1.23 -6.04 -23.82
CA GLY A 97 1.28 -7.36 -23.17
C GLY A 97 1.48 -7.34 -21.65
N SER A 98 1.62 -6.16 -21.03
CA SER A 98 1.91 -6.01 -19.60
C SER A 98 0.67 -5.58 -18.82
N SER A 99 0.48 -6.15 -17.62
CA SER A 99 -0.64 -5.83 -16.71
C SER A 99 -0.14 -5.70 -15.27
N TRP A 100 -0.70 -4.76 -14.50
CA TRP A 100 -0.33 -4.54 -13.11
C TRP A 100 -1.52 -4.10 -12.26
N SER A 101 -1.46 -4.46 -10.98
CA SER A 101 -2.48 -4.11 -10.00
C SER A 101 -2.33 -2.66 -9.53
N LEU A 102 -3.45 -1.99 -9.30
CA LEU A 102 -3.54 -0.69 -8.64
C LEU A 102 -4.05 -0.89 -7.20
N ARG A 103 -3.60 -0.02 -6.29
CA ARG A 103 -4.06 0.08 -4.91
C ARG A 103 -4.76 1.42 -4.79
#